data_AF-A0A6G0QTY4-F1
#
_entry.id   AF-A0A6G0QTY4-F1
#
_cell.length_a   1.000
_cell.length_b   1.000
_cell.length_c   1.000
_cell.angle_alpha   90.00
_cell.angle_beta   90.00
_cell.angle_gamma   90.00
#
_symmetry.space_group_name_H-M   'P 1'
#
loop_
_entity.id
_entity.type
_entity.pdbx_description
1 polymer ?
#
loop_
_entity_poly.entity_id
_entity_poly.type
_entity_poly.pdbx_seq_one_letter_code
_entity_poly.pdbx_strand_id
1 'polypeptide(L)' 'MLAMLDQDESVIVPHEIGHGFGLPDFYEEADMPKTDFPAGIMQSGSSATVTPSDGWMIRRVLENVKSRYSF' A
#
# COMPACT_ATOMS: atom_id res chain seq x y z
N MET A 1 9.74 -1.27 -15.50
CA MET A 1 10.12 -1.04 -14.09
C MET A 1 11.11 0.11 -13.96
N LEU A 2 12.34 0.02 -14.50
CA LEU A 2 13.36 1.07 -14.35
C LEU A 2 12.96 2.46 -14.89
N ALA A 3 12.26 2.54 -16.03
CA ALA A 3 11.82 3.81 -16.61
C ALA A 3 10.76 4.57 -15.78
N MET A 4 10.18 3.93 -14.76
CA MET A 4 9.16 4.52 -13.88
C MET A 4 9.73 5.08 -12.58
N LEU A 5 11.04 4.94 -12.36
CA LEU A 5 11.74 5.56 -11.23
C LEU A 5 11.98 7.06 -11.45
N ASP A 6 12.10 7.49 -12.71
CA ASP A 6 12.33 8.89 -13.09
C ASP A 6 11.03 9.72 -13.23
N GLN A 7 9.88 9.17 -12.82
CA GLN A 7 8.61 9.91 -12.82
C GLN A 7 8.51 10.80 -11.56
N ASP A 8 7.92 12.00 -11.70
CA ASP A 8 7.73 12.97 -10.60
C ASP A 8 7.06 12.36 -9.36
N GLU A 9 6.19 11.36 -9.56
CA GLU A 9 5.62 10.53 -8.50
C GLU A 9 5.70 9.05 -8.91
N SER A 10 6.76 8.36 -8.48
CA SER A 10 6.89 6.92 -8.70
C SER A 10 6.02 6.16 -7.69
N VAL A 11 4.86 5.64 -8.10
CA VAL A 11 4.01 4.77 -7.24
C VAL A 11 4.62 3.40 -6.96
N ILE A 12 5.62 2.99 -7.75
CA ILE A 12 6.31 1.70 -7.57
C ILE A 12 7.04 1.69 -6.23
N VAL A 13 7.79 2.75 -5.90
CA VAL A 13 8.58 2.77 -4.65
C VAL A 13 7.67 2.68 -3.41
N PRO A 14 6.60 3.49 -3.27
CA PRO A 14 5.61 3.33 -2.21
C PRO A 14 4.92 1.95 -2.18
N HIS A 15 4.64 1.35 -3.33
CA HIS A 15 4.05 0.02 -3.43
C HIS A 15 4.98 -1.05 -2.84
N GLU A 16 6.26 -1.03 -3.23
CA GLU A 16 7.28 -1.96 -2.70
C GLU A 16 7.56 -1.72 -1.21
N ILE A 17 7.49 -0.47 -0.73
CA ILE A 17 7.52 -0.16 0.71
C ILE A 17 6.34 -0.81 1.43
N GLY A 18 5.15 -0.81 0.82
CA GLY A 18 3.96 -1.49 1.34
C GLY A 18 4.21 -2.98 1.61
N HIS A 19 4.86 -3.69 0.69
CA HIS A 19 5.30 -5.08 0.92
C HIS A 19 6.29 -5.20 2.08
N GLY A 20 7.17 -4.22 2.27
CA GLY A 20 8.06 -4.15 3.44
C GLY A 20 7.31 -4.08 4.79
N PHE A 21 6.08 -3.57 4.79
CA PHE A 21 5.17 -3.58 5.94
C PHE A 21 4.28 -4.84 6.02
N GLY A 22 4.45 -5.79 5.10
CA GLY A 22 3.70 -7.05 5.05
C GLY A 22 2.36 -6.97 4.34
N LEU A 23 2.10 -5.91 3.56
CA LEU A 23 0.89 -5.79 2.75
C LEU A 23 1.03 -6.64 1.48
N PRO A 24 0.05 -7.51 1.15
CA PRO A 24 0.07 -8.27 -0.10
C PRO A 24 -0.35 -7.38 -1.27
N ASP A 25 -0.12 -7.88 -2.49
CA ASP A 25 -0.80 -7.36 -3.67
C ASP A 25 -2.29 -7.63 -3.63
N PHE A 26 -3.09 -6.69 -4.12
CA PHE A 26 -4.54 -6.84 -4.25
C PHE A 26 -4.91 -7.18 -5.70
N TYR A 27 -4.58 -8.39 -6.14
CA TYR A 27 -4.95 -8.87 -7.48
C TYR A 27 -6.43 -9.22 -7.57
N GLU A 28 -6.96 -9.87 -6.53
CA GLU A 28 -8.34 -10.32 -6.46
C GLU A 28 -9.07 -9.66 -5.28
N GLU A 29 -10.39 -9.61 -5.34
CA GLU A 29 -11.22 -9.06 -4.26
C GLU A 29 -11.01 -9.81 -2.93
N ALA A 30 -10.66 -11.10 -3.01
CA ALA A 30 -10.37 -11.94 -1.84
C ALA A 30 -9.09 -11.52 -1.09
N ASP A 31 -8.16 -10.84 -1.75
CA ASP A 31 -6.92 -10.34 -1.14
C ASP A 31 -7.14 -8.98 -0.46
N MET A 32 -8.27 -8.32 -0.75
CA MET A 32 -8.60 -7.01 -0.22
C MET A 32 -9.25 -7.11 1.18
N PRO A 33 -9.09 -6.08 2.04
CA PRO A 33 -9.69 -6.10 3.38
C PRO A 33 -11.22 -6.20 3.41
N LYS A 34 -11.91 -5.85 2.32
CA LYS A 34 -13.36 -5.96 2.15
C LYS A 34 -13.74 -5.86 0.66
N THR A 35 -14.94 -6.32 0.34
CA THR A 35 -15.64 -5.93 -0.90
C THR A 35 -15.72 -4.40 -1.02
N ASP A 36 -15.52 -3.89 -2.23
CA ASP A 36 -15.46 -2.45 -2.54
C ASP A 36 -14.43 -1.69 -1.68
N PHE A 37 -13.25 -2.28 -1.49
CA PHE A 37 -12.13 -1.55 -0.89
C PHE A 37 -11.75 -0.37 -1.79
N PRO A 38 -11.51 0.84 -1.23
CA PRO A 38 -11.13 1.98 -2.05
C PRO A 38 -9.80 1.71 -2.78
N ALA A 39 -9.68 2.23 -4.01
CA ALA A 39 -8.46 2.13 -4.80
C ALA A 39 -7.24 2.63 -4.00
N GLY A 40 -6.09 2.02 -4.26
CA GLY A 40 -4.84 2.25 -3.56
C GLY A 40 -3.69 1.59 -4.30
N ILE A 41 -2.46 2.01 -4.02
CA ILE A 41 -1.29 1.58 -4.78
C ILE A 41 -0.99 0.07 -4.63
N MET A 42 -1.52 -0.59 -3.59
CA MET A 42 -1.40 -2.04 -3.43
C MET A 42 -2.28 -2.83 -4.41
N GLN A 43 -3.26 -2.18 -5.04
CA GLN A 43 -3.96 -2.69 -6.21
C GLN A 43 -3.32 -2.08 -7.45
N SER A 44 -2.41 -2.84 -8.08
CA SER A 44 -1.58 -2.36 -9.19
C SER A 44 -2.41 -1.65 -10.28
N GLY A 45 -2.02 -0.42 -10.61
CA GLY A 45 -2.66 0.39 -11.64
C GLY A 45 -4.01 1.02 -11.25
N SER A 46 -4.53 0.79 -10.05
CA SER A 46 -5.79 1.41 -9.59
C SER A 46 -5.65 2.89 -9.20
N SER A 47 -4.41 3.34 -8.92
CA SER A 47 -4.10 4.74 -8.60
C SER A 47 -2.74 5.13 -9.18
N ALA A 48 -2.64 6.38 -9.63
CA ALA A 48 -1.39 6.99 -10.08
C ALA A 48 -0.68 7.78 -8.96
N THR A 49 -1.25 7.83 -7.76
CA THR A 49 -0.72 8.53 -6.58
C THR A 49 -1.02 7.77 -5.30
N VAL A 50 -0.34 8.10 -4.20
CA VAL A 50 -0.68 7.55 -2.88
C VAL A 50 -2.05 8.08 -2.43
N THR A 51 -2.91 7.19 -1.95
CA THR A 51 -4.30 7.52 -1.59
C THR A 51 -4.54 7.46 -0.07
N PRO A 52 -5.68 7.97 0.43
CA PRO A 52 -6.06 7.79 1.83
C PRO A 52 -6.23 6.33 2.26
N SER A 53 -6.55 5.40 1.35
CA SER A 53 -6.70 3.97 1.66
C SER A 53 -5.35 3.35 2.02
N ASP A 54 -4.30 3.71 1.29
CA ASP A 54 -2.91 3.29 1.55
C ASP A 54 -2.46 3.76 2.95
N GLY A 55 -2.75 5.02 3.29
CA GLY A 55 -2.47 5.58 4.61
C GLY A 55 -3.26 4.88 5.73
N TRP A 56 -4.49 4.44 5.46
CA TRP A 56 -5.27 3.64 6.41
C TRP A 56 -4.65 2.26 6.64
N MET A 57 -4.17 1.60 5.58
CA MET A 57 -3.54 0.28 5.68
C MET A 57 -2.27 0.32 6.56
N ILE A 58 -1.38 1.28 6.32
CA ILE A 58 -0.16 1.44 7.14
C ILE A 58 -0.49 1.78 8.59
N ARG A 59 -1.54 2.58 8.84
CA ARG A 59 -2.03 2.83 10.21
C ARG A 59 -2.49 1.54 10.89
N ARG A 60 -3.22 0.65 10.18
CA ARG A 60 -3.59 -0.66 10.72
C ARG A 60 -2.38 -1.53 11.03
N VAL A 61 -1.37 -1.55 10.17
CA VAL A 61 -0.11 -2.25 10.46
C VAL A 61 0.51 -1.71 11.75
N LEU A 62 0.68 -0.38 11.83
CA LEU A 62 1.25 0.27 13.01
C LEU A 62 0.47 -0.08 14.29
N GLU A 63 -0.86 0.02 14.29
CA GLU A 63 -1.69 -0.32 15.45
C GLU A 63 -1.43 -1.74 16.00
N ASN A 64 -1.13 -2.71 15.12
CA ASN A 64 -0.87 -4.09 15.52
C ASN A 64 0.58 -4.36 15.95
N VAL A 65 1.54 -3.55 15.50
CA VAL A 65 2.96 -3.70 15.87
C VAL A 65 3.40 -2.71 16.94
N LYS A 66 2.60 -1.67 17.22
CA LYS A 66 2.95 -0.55 18.12
C LYS A 66 3.39 -1.03 19.50
N SER A 67 2.74 -2.04 20.05
CA SER A 67 3.05 -2.59 21.38
C SER A 67 4.45 -3.22 21.50
N ARG A 68 5.10 -3.51 20.36
CA ARG A 68 6.47 -4.07 20.31
C ARG A 68 7.56 -3.00 20.46
N TYR A 69 7.20 -1.71 20.42
CA TYR A 69 8.14 -0.61 20.44
C TYR A 69 7.85 0.33 21.61
N SER A 70 8.91 0.91 22.19
CA SER A 70 8.81 2.00 23.15
C SER A 70 9.14 3.30 22.42
N PHE A 71 8.10 3.99 21.94
CA PHE A 71 8.21 5.27 21.22
C PHE A 71 8.55 6.42 22.17
#